data_AF-A0A7J4IQF3-F1
#
_entry.id   AF-A0A7J4IQF3-F1
#
_cell.length_a   1.000
_cell.length_b   1.000
_cell.length_c   1.000
_cell.angle_alpha   90.00
_cell.angle_beta   90.00
_cell.angle_gamma   90.00
#
_symmetry.space_group_name_H-M   'P 1'
#
loop_
_entity.id
_entity.type
_entity.pdbx_description
1 polymer ?
#
loop_
_entity_poly.entity_id
_entity_poly.type
_entity_poly.pdbx_seq_one_letter_code
_entity_poly.pdbx_strand_id
1 'polypeptide(L)'
;KRGSDYWTEYYVGEDNPDVTITNYINLDMAGVNWPGGGGAPHGDPDPAIDEDGYPKDAEVWPMRVYIGPGPNHDRLDQPEMVGLSNWIGSDALGLEEQMGTLVGTNYSADTWKTSVWLDMDRPEIIVYEDTTARSDHASFQDNLDVVTIGFGGLVDGYWCYHQVCDTLEEMEAWMDTTGKDYGEENTGVANLVNSLDMITWWALMTFFHCDEKPVLNSLV
;
A
#
# COMPACT_ATOMS: atom_id res chain seq x y z
N LYS A 1 -4.29 -26.14 7.70
CA LYS A 1 -4.15 -24.69 7.46
C LYS A 1 -5.52 -24.03 7.64
N ARG A 2 -5.61 -22.70 7.79
CA ARG A 2 -6.85 -21.91 7.95
C ARG A 2 -6.69 -20.62 7.15
N GLY A 3 -7.79 -19.93 6.83
CA GLY A 3 -7.73 -18.66 6.10
C GLY A 3 -7.33 -18.82 4.64
N SER A 4 -6.63 -17.83 4.11
CA SER A 4 -6.22 -17.74 2.71
C SER A 4 -5.32 -18.90 2.27
N ASP A 5 -4.42 -19.39 3.13
CA ASP A 5 -3.63 -20.61 2.87
C ASP A 5 -4.49 -21.85 2.59
N TYR A 6 -5.57 -22.03 3.35
CA TYR A 6 -6.46 -23.18 3.11
C TYR A 6 -7.15 -23.05 1.75
N TRP A 7 -7.58 -21.82 1.42
CA TRP A 7 -8.31 -21.56 0.20
C TRP A 7 -7.40 -21.70 -1.03
N THR A 8 -6.19 -21.14 -1.00
CA THR A 8 -5.25 -21.19 -2.12
C THR A 8 -4.74 -22.60 -2.36
N GLU A 9 -4.34 -23.33 -1.32
CA GLU A 9 -3.77 -24.68 -1.48
C GLU A 9 -4.82 -25.74 -1.77
N TYR A 10 -5.87 -25.83 -0.94
CA TYR A 10 -6.81 -26.94 -1.03
C TYR A 10 -7.97 -26.60 -1.95
N TYR A 11 -8.64 -25.46 -1.75
CA TYR A 11 -9.82 -25.16 -2.55
C TYR A 11 -9.46 -24.89 -4.01
N VAL A 12 -8.45 -24.05 -4.29
CA VAL A 12 -8.00 -23.80 -5.67
C VAL A 12 -7.02 -24.86 -6.14
N GLY A 13 -5.91 -25.05 -5.44
CA GLY A 13 -4.82 -25.92 -5.89
C GLY A 13 -5.18 -27.40 -6.03
N GLU A 14 -6.06 -27.93 -5.19
CA GLU A 14 -6.44 -29.36 -5.19
C GLU A 14 -7.87 -29.63 -5.68
N ASP A 15 -8.88 -28.98 -5.09
CA ASP A 15 -10.30 -29.29 -5.31
C ASP A 15 -10.84 -28.71 -6.62
N ASN A 16 -10.28 -27.59 -7.09
CA ASN A 16 -10.73 -26.86 -8.29
C ASN A 16 -9.56 -26.52 -9.24
N PRO A 17 -8.82 -27.52 -9.75
CA PRO A 17 -7.60 -27.28 -10.55
C PRO A 17 -7.87 -26.62 -11.90
N ASP A 18 -9.13 -26.61 -12.37
CA ASP A 18 -9.54 -25.94 -13.60
C ASP A 18 -9.78 -24.42 -13.40
N VAL A 19 -9.71 -23.92 -12.16
CA VAL A 19 -9.83 -22.50 -11.85
C VAL A 19 -8.45 -21.85 -11.83
N THR A 20 -8.26 -20.83 -12.66
CA THR A 20 -7.04 -20.00 -12.63
C THR A 20 -7.34 -18.68 -11.94
N ILE A 21 -6.59 -18.39 -10.89
CA ILE A 21 -6.54 -17.06 -10.28
C ILE A 21 -5.37 -16.32 -10.92
N THR A 22 -5.58 -15.08 -11.35
CA THR A 22 -4.55 -14.28 -12.02
C THR A 22 -4.06 -13.11 -11.17
N ASN A 23 -4.96 -12.55 -10.35
CA ASN A 23 -4.71 -11.33 -9.59
C ASN A 23 -5.39 -11.41 -8.23
N TYR A 24 -4.80 -10.75 -7.22
CA TYR A 24 -5.41 -10.56 -5.91
C TYR A 24 -5.29 -9.10 -5.47
N ILE A 25 -6.40 -8.51 -5.04
CA ILE A 25 -6.46 -7.14 -4.54
C ILE A 25 -6.65 -7.18 -3.02
N ASN A 26 -5.68 -6.63 -2.28
CA ASN A 26 -5.62 -6.68 -0.84
C ASN A 26 -6.01 -5.33 -0.22
N LEU A 27 -7.18 -5.25 0.40
CA LEU A 27 -7.67 -4.08 1.13
C LEU A 27 -7.46 -4.27 2.63
N ASP A 28 -6.20 -4.34 3.05
CA ASP A 28 -5.82 -4.46 4.45
C ASP A 28 -5.26 -3.13 4.93
N MET A 29 -5.75 -2.63 6.05
CA MET A 29 -5.42 -1.29 6.56
C MET A 29 -5.65 -0.18 5.50
N ALA A 30 -6.67 -0.38 4.66
CA ALA A 30 -7.08 0.59 3.65
C ALA A 30 -7.68 1.83 4.33
N GLY A 31 -7.39 3.01 3.78
CA GLY A 31 -7.99 4.27 4.22
C GLY A 31 -7.11 5.10 5.17
N VAL A 32 -5.94 4.58 5.56
CA VAL A 32 -5.00 5.26 6.46
C VAL A 32 -4.01 6.09 5.63
N ASN A 33 -3.50 7.17 6.22
CA ASN A 33 -2.31 7.94 5.83
C ASN A 33 -2.44 9.01 4.74
N TRP A 34 -3.44 8.91 3.87
CA TRP A 34 -3.71 9.96 2.89
C TRP A 34 -5.21 10.08 2.64
N PRO A 35 -5.82 11.27 2.50
CA PRO A 35 -5.22 12.62 2.39
C PRO A 35 -4.85 13.28 3.72
N GLY A 36 -4.96 12.56 4.84
CA GLY A 36 -4.43 12.97 6.12
C GLY A 36 -3.54 11.87 6.67
N GLY A 37 -2.47 12.22 7.39
CA GLY A 37 -1.54 11.24 7.91
C GLY A 37 -0.11 11.77 7.90
N GLY A 38 0.56 11.57 9.02
CA GLY A 38 1.77 12.28 9.40
C GLY A 38 1.45 13.45 10.31
N GLY A 39 2.38 13.75 11.24
CA GLY A 39 2.31 14.62 12.43
C GLY A 39 1.34 14.19 13.52
N ALA A 40 1.85 13.35 14.43
CA ALA A 40 1.15 12.75 15.56
C ALA A 40 0.52 13.79 16.50
N PRO A 41 -0.82 13.87 16.61
CA PRO A 41 -1.46 14.62 17.69
C PRO A 41 -1.50 13.81 19.00
N HIS A 42 -1.26 12.48 18.96
CA HIS A 42 -1.59 11.57 20.06
C HIS A 42 -0.54 10.50 20.42
N GLY A 43 0.75 10.88 20.43
CA GLY A 43 1.75 10.14 21.23
C GLY A 43 2.45 8.97 20.55
N ASP A 44 2.73 9.06 19.25
CA ASP A 44 3.93 8.41 18.72
C ASP A 44 5.15 9.13 19.36
N PRO A 45 5.95 8.44 20.20
CA PRO A 45 7.13 9.05 20.82
C PRO A 45 8.26 9.33 19.83
N ASP A 46 8.19 8.83 18.59
CA ASP A 46 9.30 8.92 17.63
C ASP A 46 8.86 9.14 16.18
N PRO A 47 8.44 10.36 15.82
CA PRO A 47 8.17 10.77 14.44
C PRO A 47 9.46 10.93 13.62
N ALA A 48 10.63 10.55 14.15
CA ALA A 48 11.88 10.64 13.43
C ALA A 48 11.92 9.67 12.25
N ILE A 49 12.66 10.08 11.23
CA ILE A 49 13.01 9.22 10.11
C ILE A 49 13.79 8.01 10.65
N ASP A 50 13.32 6.82 10.28
CA ASP A 50 14.01 5.56 10.50
C ASP A 50 14.55 5.08 9.14
N GLU A 51 15.87 5.13 8.96
CA GLU A 51 16.52 4.78 7.68
C GLU A 51 16.30 3.30 7.30
N ASP A 52 16.28 2.42 8.30
CA ASP A 52 16.02 0.99 8.15
C ASP A 52 14.51 0.66 8.25
N GLY A 53 13.71 1.68 8.59
CA GLY A 53 12.27 1.60 8.78
C GLY A 53 11.48 1.95 7.52
N TYR A 54 10.18 2.11 7.70
CA TYR A 54 9.30 2.57 6.62
C TYR A 54 9.39 4.08 6.43
N PRO A 55 9.16 4.57 5.20
CA PRO A 55 9.11 6.00 4.94
C PRO A 55 8.10 6.70 5.86
N LYS A 56 8.58 7.62 6.68
CA LYS A 56 7.79 8.47 7.57
C LYS A 56 8.64 9.63 8.05
N ASP A 57 7.99 10.73 8.41
CA ASP A 57 8.59 11.76 9.26
C ASP A 57 7.53 12.45 10.14
N ALA A 58 7.86 13.62 10.66
CA ALA A 58 6.98 14.40 11.51
C ALA A 58 5.80 15.06 10.78
N GLU A 59 5.78 15.05 9.45
CA GLU A 59 4.76 15.71 8.62
C GLU A 59 4.01 14.71 7.77
N VAL A 60 4.71 13.76 7.13
CA VAL A 60 4.15 12.88 6.10
C VAL A 60 4.39 11.42 6.48
N TRP A 61 3.29 10.67 6.53
CA TRP A 61 3.32 9.21 6.53
C TRP A 61 2.58 8.79 5.27
N PRO A 62 3.25 8.20 4.27
CA PRO A 62 2.60 7.99 2.99
C PRO A 62 1.59 6.84 3.02
N MET A 63 0.51 6.99 2.27
CA MET A 63 -0.33 5.85 1.89
C MET A 63 0.44 4.97 0.90
N ARG A 64 0.33 3.65 1.04
CA ARG A 64 1.08 2.73 0.19
C ARG A 64 0.17 1.98 -0.76
N VAL A 65 0.66 1.84 -1.98
CA VAL A 65 0.19 0.89 -2.97
C VAL A 65 1.32 -0.10 -3.21
N TYR A 66 1.28 -1.22 -2.51
CA TYR A 66 2.32 -2.24 -2.57
C TYR A 66 1.94 -3.34 -3.55
N ILE A 67 2.89 -3.72 -4.39
CA ILE A 67 2.70 -4.72 -5.44
C ILE A 67 3.66 -5.87 -5.18
N GLY A 68 3.25 -7.09 -5.48
CA GLY A 68 4.10 -8.26 -5.33
C GLY A 68 3.75 -9.37 -6.31
N PRO A 69 4.63 -10.37 -6.46
CA PRO A 69 5.94 -10.47 -5.80
C PRO A 69 7.00 -9.53 -6.41
N GLY A 70 7.80 -8.88 -5.56
CA GLY A 70 8.89 -7.98 -5.95
C GLY A 70 10.22 -8.36 -5.28
N PRO A 71 10.92 -9.41 -5.75
CA PRO A 71 12.15 -9.89 -5.10
C PRO A 71 13.33 -8.92 -5.18
N ASN A 72 13.32 -7.97 -6.12
CA ASN A 72 14.41 -7.01 -6.30
C ASN A 72 13.97 -5.60 -5.91
N HIS A 73 14.81 -4.90 -5.13
CA HIS A 73 14.53 -3.50 -4.78
C HIS A 73 14.94 -2.50 -5.87
N ASP A 74 15.83 -2.90 -6.78
CA ASP A 74 16.53 -2.00 -7.71
C ASP A 74 15.90 -1.87 -9.10
N ARG A 75 14.79 -2.58 -9.34
CA ARG A 75 14.05 -2.65 -10.61
C ARG A 75 12.59 -2.97 -10.33
N LEU A 76 11.76 -2.90 -11.37
CA LEU A 76 10.38 -3.38 -11.34
C LEU A 76 10.32 -4.79 -11.93
N ASP A 77 9.91 -5.76 -11.13
CA ASP A 77 9.67 -7.14 -11.51
C ASP A 77 8.23 -7.36 -12.01
N GLN A 78 7.28 -6.49 -11.64
CA GLN A 78 5.87 -6.50 -12.07
C GLN A 78 5.49 -5.20 -12.82
N PRO A 79 6.20 -4.83 -13.91
CA PRO A 79 6.06 -3.52 -14.54
C PRO A 79 4.66 -3.23 -15.08
N GLU A 80 3.89 -4.26 -15.49
CA GLU A 80 2.51 -4.07 -15.99
C GLU A 80 1.55 -3.67 -14.85
N MET A 81 1.65 -4.30 -13.67
CA MET A 81 0.81 -3.93 -12.52
C MET A 81 1.21 -2.58 -11.93
N VAL A 82 2.52 -2.29 -11.85
CA VAL A 82 3.00 -0.97 -11.43
C VAL A 82 2.55 0.12 -12.41
N GLY A 83 2.66 -0.15 -13.71
CA GLY A 83 2.18 0.75 -14.76
C GLY A 83 0.68 1.01 -14.69
N LEU A 84 -0.12 -0.04 -14.49
CA LEU A 84 -1.57 0.06 -14.30
C LEU A 84 -1.91 0.90 -13.07
N SER A 85 -1.27 0.61 -11.93
CA SER A 85 -1.51 1.35 -10.69
C SER A 85 -1.14 2.82 -10.82
N ASN A 86 0.03 3.12 -11.42
CA ASN A 86 0.43 4.49 -11.70
C ASN A 86 -0.54 5.22 -12.62
N TRP A 87 -1.01 4.57 -13.70
CA TRP A 87 -1.99 5.17 -14.60
C TRP A 87 -3.31 5.46 -13.89
N ILE A 88 -3.82 4.53 -13.07
CA ILE A 88 -5.04 4.74 -12.30
C ILE A 88 -4.87 5.92 -11.34
N GLY A 89 -3.81 5.92 -10.54
CA GLY A 89 -3.59 6.97 -9.54
C GLY A 89 -3.33 8.34 -10.17
N SER A 90 -2.45 8.43 -11.15
CA SER A 90 -2.11 9.71 -11.80
C SER A 90 -3.20 10.22 -12.73
N ASP A 91 -3.60 9.45 -13.75
CA ASP A 91 -4.50 9.93 -14.80
C ASP A 91 -5.97 9.80 -14.39
N ALA A 92 -6.40 8.62 -13.92
CA ALA A 92 -7.81 8.38 -13.63
C ALA A 92 -8.30 9.05 -12.33
N LEU A 93 -7.43 9.15 -11.32
CA LEU A 93 -7.74 9.76 -10.03
C LEU A 93 -7.15 11.17 -9.85
N GLY A 94 -6.23 11.61 -10.72
CA GLY A 94 -5.66 12.96 -10.67
C GLY A 94 -4.72 13.21 -9.50
N LEU A 95 -3.93 12.20 -9.11
CA LEU A 95 -3.02 12.22 -7.95
C LEU A 95 -1.54 12.37 -8.36
N GLU A 96 -1.27 12.87 -9.58
CA GLU A 96 0.07 12.93 -10.13
C GLU A 96 1.05 13.79 -9.33
N GLU A 97 0.55 14.76 -8.55
CA GLU A 97 1.39 15.63 -7.71
C GLU A 97 1.73 14.99 -6.36
N GLN A 98 0.89 14.06 -5.87
CA GLN A 98 1.04 13.42 -4.55
C GLN A 98 1.77 12.06 -4.64
N MET A 99 1.81 11.46 -5.82
CA MET A 99 2.30 10.10 -6.03
C MET A 99 3.77 10.01 -6.40
N GLY A 100 4.46 9.00 -5.86
CA GLY A 100 5.80 8.59 -6.28
C GLY A 100 5.93 7.08 -6.45
N THR A 101 6.62 6.62 -7.49
CA THR A 101 7.01 5.22 -7.63
C THR A 101 8.40 4.99 -7.07
N LEU A 102 8.53 4.21 -5.99
CA LEU A 102 9.84 3.95 -5.39
C LEU A 102 10.55 2.82 -6.13
N VAL A 103 11.79 3.07 -6.57
CA VAL A 103 12.71 2.06 -7.09
C VAL A 103 14.10 2.34 -6.52
N GLY A 104 14.65 1.39 -5.79
CA GLY A 104 15.90 1.49 -5.02
C GLY A 104 17.19 1.45 -5.84
N THR A 105 17.18 1.89 -7.10
CA THR A 105 18.38 1.92 -7.93
C THR A 105 19.46 2.78 -7.26
N ASN A 106 20.64 2.19 -7.00
CA ASN A 106 21.77 2.80 -6.28
C ASN A 106 21.62 2.93 -4.76
N TYR A 107 20.58 2.38 -4.15
CA TYR A 107 20.43 2.32 -2.69
C TYR A 107 20.63 0.90 -2.16
N SER A 108 20.99 0.76 -0.88
CA SER A 108 21.06 -0.53 -0.21
C SER A 108 19.68 -1.14 -0.02
N ALA A 109 19.58 -2.47 -0.12
CA ALA A 109 18.33 -3.20 0.10
C ALA A 109 17.71 -2.97 1.49
N ASP A 110 18.51 -2.56 2.47
CA ASP A 110 18.05 -2.34 3.84
C ASP A 110 17.35 -0.98 4.02
N THR A 111 17.74 0.06 3.26
CA THR A 111 17.30 1.45 3.50
C THR A 111 16.64 2.12 2.29
N TRP A 112 16.49 1.41 1.17
CA TRP A 112 16.11 2.01 -0.10
C TRP A 112 14.75 2.71 -0.09
N LYS A 113 13.74 2.16 0.62
CA LYS A 113 12.39 2.73 0.62
C LYS A 113 12.43 4.16 1.17
N THR A 114 13.03 4.34 2.35
CA THR A 114 13.17 5.64 3.01
C THR A 114 14.10 6.57 2.22
N SER A 115 15.22 6.06 1.71
CA SER A 115 16.19 6.88 0.96
C SER A 115 15.58 7.43 -0.34
N VAL A 116 14.91 6.59 -1.12
CA VAL A 116 14.25 7.01 -2.37
C VAL A 116 13.11 7.97 -2.08
N TRP A 117 12.30 7.69 -1.04
CA TRP A 117 11.20 8.58 -0.66
C TRP A 117 11.69 9.98 -0.29
N LEU A 118 12.78 10.11 0.48
CA LEU A 118 13.39 11.40 0.80
C LEU A 118 13.93 12.11 -0.45
N ASP A 119 14.61 11.38 -1.34
CA ASP A 119 15.16 11.96 -2.58
C ASP A 119 14.08 12.35 -3.59
N MET A 120 12.87 11.81 -3.45
CA MET A 120 11.68 12.19 -4.22
C MET A 120 10.87 13.32 -3.57
N ASP A 121 11.41 14.00 -2.57
CA ASP A 121 10.73 15.06 -1.81
C ASP A 121 9.45 14.59 -1.11
N ARG A 122 9.52 13.37 -0.53
CA ARG A 122 8.52 12.83 0.41
C ARG A 122 7.09 12.75 -0.17
N PRO A 123 6.86 12.05 -1.30
CA PRO A 123 5.51 11.87 -1.84
C PRO A 123 4.56 11.27 -0.81
N GLU A 124 3.31 11.74 -0.82
CA GLU A 124 2.28 11.39 0.16
C GLU A 124 1.60 10.05 -0.17
N ILE A 125 1.72 9.60 -1.42
CA ILE A 125 1.30 8.28 -1.88
C ILE A 125 2.48 7.60 -2.56
N ILE A 126 2.83 6.40 -2.13
CA ILE A 126 3.94 5.64 -2.72
C ILE A 126 3.46 4.33 -3.37
N VAL A 127 3.83 4.13 -4.63
CA VAL A 127 3.67 2.88 -5.36
C VAL A 127 5.02 2.17 -5.38
N TYR A 128 5.08 0.92 -4.95
CA TYR A 128 6.33 0.17 -4.99
C TYR A 128 6.09 -1.34 -4.96
N GLU A 129 7.10 -2.09 -5.34
CA GLU A 129 7.09 -3.54 -5.20
C GLU A 129 7.71 -3.96 -3.87
N ASP A 130 7.05 -4.86 -3.14
CA ASP A 130 7.55 -5.33 -1.86
C ASP A 130 8.13 -6.75 -1.99
N THR A 131 9.26 -6.94 -1.32
CA THR A 131 9.91 -8.25 -1.15
C THR A 131 9.21 -9.08 -0.09
N THR A 132 8.37 -8.46 0.75
CA THR A 132 7.71 -9.12 1.87
C THR A 132 6.20 -9.04 1.75
N ALA A 133 5.55 -10.20 1.74
CA ALA A 133 4.10 -10.32 1.90
C ALA A 133 3.75 -10.64 3.36
N ARG A 134 2.89 -9.82 3.99
CA ARG A 134 2.56 -9.95 5.44
C ARG A 134 1.05 -10.05 5.73
N SER A 135 0.22 -10.21 4.71
CA SER A 135 -1.23 -10.42 4.82
C SER A 135 -1.68 -11.55 3.89
N ASP A 136 -2.98 -11.69 3.63
CA ASP A 136 -3.55 -12.79 2.84
C ASP A 136 -2.91 -12.94 1.46
N HIS A 137 -2.48 -11.83 0.85
CA HIS A 137 -1.75 -11.81 -0.42
C HIS A 137 -0.49 -12.70 -0.44
N ALA A 138 0.12 -13.01 0.71
CA ALA A 138 1.26 -13.93 0.79
C ALA A 138 0.91 -15.31 0.25
N SER A 139 -0.19 -15.89 0.73
CA SER A 139 -0.61 -17.22 0.28
C SER A 139 -0.97 -17.27 -1.21
N PHE A 140 -1.47 -16.16 -1.76
CA PHE A 140 -1.76 -16.04 -3.18
C PHE A 140 -0.47 -16.00 -4.01
N GLN A 141 0.52 -15.22 -3.58
CA GLN A 141 1.84 -15.21 -4.22
C GLN A 141 2.52 -16.59 -4.11
N ASP A 142 2.60 -17.16 -2.92
CA ASP A 142 3.38 -18.36 -2.62
C ASP A 142 2.78 -19.65 -3.19
N ASN A 143 1.45 -19.77 -3.19
CA ASN A 143 0.77 -21.03 -3.57
C ASN A 143 0.21 -21.01 -4.99
N LEU A 144 -0.05 -19.83 -5.57
CA LEU A 144 -0.71 -19.69 -6.87
C LEU A 144 0.09 -18.86 -7.89
N ASP A 145 1.28 -18.37 -7.53
CA ASP A 145 2.15 -17.55 -8.39
C ASP A 145 1.45 -16.31 -8.96
N VAL A 146 0.55 -15.66 -8.22
CA VAL A 146 -0.23 -14.51 -8.73
C VAL A 146 0.38 -13.16 -8.40
N VAL A 147 0.11 -12.17 -9.25
CA VAL A 147 0.39 -10.76 -8.93
C VAL A 147 -0.64 -10.27 -7.93
N THR A 148 -0.16 -9.58 -6.91
CA THR A 148 -1.02 -8.95 -5.90
C THR A 148 -0.76 -7.46 -5.83
N ILE A 149 -1.81 -6.70 -5.58
CA ILE A 149 -1.75 -5.27 -5.27
C ILE A 149 -2.49 -5.04 -3.96
N GLY A 150 -1.97 -4.18 -3.10
CA GLY A 150 -2.67 -3.81 -1.87
C GLY A 150 -2.54 -2.34 -1.54
N PHE A 151 -3.50 -1.86 -0.73
CA PHE A 151 -3.67 -0.46 -0.40
C PHE A 151 -3.69 -0.29 1.12
N GLY A 152 -2.78 0.51 1.67
CA GLY A 152 -2.85 0.87 3.07
C GLY A 152 -1.53 1.23 3.73
N GLY A 153 -1.57 1.39 5.04
CA GLY A 153 -0.37 1.45 5.85
C GLY A 153 0.03 0.04 6.28
N LEU A 154 0.89 -0.68 5.55
CA LEU A 154 1.59 -1.89 6.05
C LEU A 154 2.15 -1.69 7.49
N VAL A 155 2.69 -2.76 8.09
CA VAL A 155 3.35 -2.73 9.42
C VAL A 155 4.13 -1.42 9.64
N ASP A 156 3.91 -0.77 10.79
CA ASP A 156 4.47 0.54 11.19
C ASP A 156 3.97 1.77 10.40
N GLY A 157 2.86 1.63 9.66
CA GLY A 157 2.21 2.72 8.94
C GLY A 157 1.21 3.56 9.72
N TYR A 158 0.80 3.05 10.87
CA TYR A 158 -0.16 3.66 11.77
C TYR A 158 0.29 3.32 13.17
N TRP A 159 0.47 4.34 14.00
CA TRP A 159 1.03 4.15 15.34
C TRP A 159 0.24 3.13 16.16
N CYS A 160 -1.09 3.24 16.18
CA CYS A 160 -1.94 2.37 16.99
C CYS A 160 -2.26 1.01 16.36
N TYR A 161 -1.63 0.65 15.23
CA TYR A 161 -1.85 -0.65 14.60
C TYR A 161 -1.58 -1.81 15.56
N HIS A 162 -2.53 -2.75 15.69
CA HIS A 162 -2.48 -3.89 16.61
C HIS A 162 -2.30 -3.51 18.10
N GLN A 163 -2.52 -2.24 18.45
CA GLN A 163 -2.48 -1.77 19.83
C GLN A 163 -3.90 -1.62 20.39
N VAL A 164 -3.99 -1.44 21.71
CA VAL A 164 -5.29 -1.20 22.38
C VAL A 164 -5.92 0.15 22.03
N CYS A 165 -5.13 1.07 21.47
CA CYS A 165 -5.59 2.36 20.97
C CYS A 165 -6.11 2.30 19.53
N ASP A 166 -6.12 1.14 18.87
CA ASP A 166 -6.72 0.96 17.53
C ASP A 166 -8.25 1.09 17.60
N THR A 167 -8.75 2.33 17.65
CA THR A 167 -10.17 2.65 17.70
C THR A 167 -10.54 3.63 16.59
N LEU A 168 -11.85 3.73 16.29
CA LEU A 168 -12.34 4.70 15.31
C LEU A 168 -11.96 6.13 15.70
N GLU A 169 -12.07 6.48 16.98
CA GLU A 169 -11.74 7.82 17.47
C GLU A 169 -10.25 8.14 17.28
N GLU A 170 -9.36 7.17 17.51
CA GLU A 170 -7.93 7.34 17.27
C GLU A 170 -7.63 7.48 15.78
N MET A 171 -8.29 6.67 14.93
CA MET A 171 -8.17 6.77 13.48
C MET A 171 -8.65 8.12 12.93
N GLU A 172 -9.78 8.64 13.43
CA GLU A 172 -10.24 9.97 13.08
C GLU A 172 -9.24 11.03 13.53
N ALA A 173 -8.72 10.96 14.77
CA ALA A 173 -7.72 11.90 15.25
C ALA A 173 -6.39 11.83 14.47
N TRP A 174 -5.96 10.63 14.08
CA TRP A 174 -4.78 10.40 13.24
C TRP A 174 -4.91 11.06 11.88
N MET A 175 -6.08 10.91 11.26
CA MET A 175 -6.37 11.43 9.93
C MET A 175 -6.74 12.91 9.94
N ASP A 176 -6.97 13.55 11.08
CA ASP A 176 -7.31 14.97 11.18
C ASP A 176 -6.11 15.85 10.81
N THR A 177 -6.33 16.86 9.97
CA THR A 177 -5.31 17.83 9.54
C THR A 177 -5.66 19.26 9.97
N THR A 178 -6.66 19.42 10.85
CA THR A 178 -7.10 20.72 11.33
C THR A 178 -6.07 21.35 12.28
N GLY A 179 -5.70 22.60 12.03
CA GLY A 179 -4.73 23.37 12.80
C GLY A 179 -3.30 22.85 12.66
N LYS A 180 -3.02 22.08 11.62
CA LYS A 180 -1.70 21.51 11.35
C LYS A 180 -0.98 22.36 10.31
N ASP A 181 0.32 22.54 10.49
CA ASP A 181 1.13 23.38 9.59
C ASP A 181 1.50 22.67 8.25
N TYR A 182 0.84 21.55 7.96
CA TYR A 182 1.02 20.72 6.76
C TYR A 182 -0.33 20.15 6.31
N GLY A 183 -0.42 19.79 5.02
CA GLY A 183 -1.63 19.26 4.40
C GLY A 183 -2.77 20.28 4.29
N GLU A 184 -3.89 19.84 3.69
CA GLU A 184 -5.11 20.64 3.66
C GLU A 184 -5.93 20.45 4.93
N GLU A 185 -6.42 21.53 5.52
CA GLU A 185 -7.28 21.55 6.70
C GLU A 185 -8.59 20.77 6.48
N ASN A 186 -8.68 19.57 7.07
CA ASN A 186 -9.85 18.71 6.99
C ASN A 186 -10.01 17.92 8.30
N THR A 187 -11.26 17.56 8.62
CA THR A 187 -11.52 16.70 9.78
C THR A 187 -11.07 15.27 9.50
N GLY A 188 -10.75 14.53 10.55
CA GLY A 188 -10.43 13.11 10.48
C GLY A 188 -11.43 12.27 9.70
N VAL A 189 -12.72 12.48 9.97
CA VAL A 189 -13.81 11.79 9.28
C VAL A 189 -13.81 12.10 7.78
N ALA A 190 -13.62 13.36 7.39
CA ALA A 190 -13.59 13.74 5.99
C ALA A 190 -12.42 13.07 5.26
N ASN A 191 -11.24 13.05 5.88
CA ASN A 191 -10.05 12.42 5.33
C ASN A 191 -10.21 10.89 5.22
N LEU A 192 -10.75 10.21 6.23
CA LEU A 192 -11.04 8.77 6.16
C LEU A 192 -12.03 8.43 5.04
N VAL A 193 -13.12 9.19 4.92
CA VAL A 193 -14.12 8.98 3.86
C VAL A 193 -13.51 9.17 2.48
N ASN A 194 -12.72 10.25 2.29
CA ASN A 194 -12.06 10.52 1.02
C ASN A 194 -11.03 9.42 0.67
N SER A 195 -10.24 8.98 1.64
CA SER A 195 -9.27 7.90 1.46
C SER A 195 -9.94 6.59 1.02
N LEU A 196 -11.02 6.20 1.69
CA LEU A 196 -11.77 4.99 1.34
C LEU A 196 -12.45 5.10 -0.02
N ASP A 197 -13.00 6.26 -0.39
CA ASP A 197 -13.59 6.49 -1.72
C ASP A 197 -12.53 6.32 -2.81
N MET A 198 -11.39 7.01 -2.67
CA MET A 198 -10.26 6.91 -3.60
C MET A 198 -9.76 5.46 -3.74
N ILE A 199 -9.46 4.76 -2.64
CA ILE A 199 -8.98 3.37 -2.68
C ILE A 199 -10.03 2.45 -3.31
N THR A 200 -11.32 2.68 -3.03
CA THR A 200 -12.40 1.88 -3.63
C THR A 200 -12.41 2.05 -5.14
N TRP A 201 -12.31 3.28 -5.65
CA TRP A 201 -12.21 3.52 -7.09
C TRP A 201 -10.96 2.93 -7.71
N TRP A 202 -9.81 3.03 -7.04
CA TRP A 202 -8.55 2.45 -7.51
C TRP A 202 -8.64 0.92 -7.62
N ALA A 203 -9.14 0.27 -6.56
CA ALA A 203 -9.35 -1.17 -6.52
C ALA A 203 -10.37 -1.62 -7.58
N LEU A 204 -11.46 -0.87 -7.77
CA LEU A 204 -12.49 -1.18 -8.76
C LEU A 204 -11.97 -1.07 -10.19
N MET A 205 -11.21 -0.03 -10.51
CA MET A 205 -10.58 0.12 -11.83
C MET A 205 -9.55 -0.98 -12.08
N THR A 206 -8.77 -1.34 -11.07
CA THR A 206 -7.82 -2.46 -11.15
C THR A 206 -8.55 -3.77 -11.42
N PHE A 207 -9.65 -4.02 -10.70
CA PHE A 207 -10.50 -5.19 -10.90
C PHE A 207 -11.03 -5.27 -12.34
N PHE A 208 -11.65 -4.20 -12.86
CA PHE A 208 -12.19 -4.22 -14.22
C PHE A 208 -11.12 -4.38 -15.28
N HIS A 209 -9.95 -3.76 -15.10
CA HIS A 209 -8.83 -3.99 -16.01
C HIS A 209 -8.40 -5.46 -16.01
N CYS A 210 -8.21 -6.05 -14.82
CA CYS A 210 -7.76 -7.44 -14.70
C CYS A 210 -8.83 -8.47 -15.14
N ASP A 211 -10.11 -8.14 -15.05
CA ASP A 211 -11.21 -8.96 -15.58
C ASP A 211 -11.19 -9.01 -17.12
N GLU A 212 -10.95 -7.87 -17.78
CA GLU A 212 -10.86 -7.81 -19.24
C GLU A 212 -9.51 -8.32 -19.77
N LYS A 213 -8.42 -7.92 -19.11
CA LYS A 213 -7.03 -8.22 -19.49
C LYS A 213 -6.22 -8.52 -18.22
N PRO A 214 -6.17 -9.80 -17.80
CA PRO A 214 -5.41 -10.20 -16.62
C PRO A 214 -3.94 -9.79 -16.71
N VAL A 215 -3.42 -9.25 -15.61
CA VAL A 215 -1.99 -8.95 -15.48
C VAL A 215 -1.33 -10.15 -14.82
N LEU A 216 -0.59 -10.94 -15.60
CA LEU A 216 0.03 -12.17 -15.09
C LEU A 216 1.34 -11.87 -14.36
N ASN A 217 1.74 -12.79 -13.49
CA ASN A 217 3.01 -12.70 -12.79
C ASN A 217 4.15 -12.81 -13.78
N SER A 218 4.97 -11.76 -13.84
CA SER A 218 6.07 -11.63 -14.80
C SER A 218 7.28 -12.52 -14.46
N LEU A 219 7.27 -13.20 -13.30
CA LEU A 219 8.35 -14.05 -12.83
C LEU A 219 8.18 -15.54 -13.18
N VAL A 220 7.04 -15.93 -13.76
CA VAL A 220 6.71 -17.34 -14.09
C VAL A 220 6.45 -17.59 -15.58
#